data_AF-A0A383CAN6-F1
#
_entry.id   AF-A0A383CAN6-F1
#
_cell.length_a   1.000
_cell.length_b   1.000
_cell.length_c   1.000
_cell.angle_alpha   90.00
_cell.angle_beta   90.00
_cell.angle_gamma   90.00
#
_symmetry.space_group_name_H-M   'P 1'
#
loop_
_entity.id
_entity.type
_entity.pdbx_description
1 polymer ?
#
loop_
_entity_poly.entity_id
_entity_poly.type
_entity_poly.pdbx_seq_one_letter_code
_entity_poly.pdbx_strand_id
1 'polypeptide(L)' 'MEFLDYFSNVFTVYHLALLIGGTFAGIILGALPGLSPTMSVALLIPFTFHMKPESGLILLGAMYTATV' A
#
# COMPACT_ATOMS: atom_id res chain seq x y z
N MET A 1 0.24 -16.26 19.95
CA MET A 1 0.92 -15.02 20.37
C MET A 1 1.52 -14.25 19.19
N GLU A 2 1.87 -14.91 18.09
CA GLU A 2 2.42 -14.24 16.88
C GLU A 2 1.54 -13.14 16.26
N PHE A 3 0.20 -13.25 16.35
CA PHE A 3 -0.71 -12.20 15.86
C PHE A 3 -0.45 -10.84 16.51
N LEU A 4 -0.15 -10.80 17.81
CA LEU A 4 0.13 -9.56 18.52
C LEU A 4 1.45 -8.93 18.07
N ASP A 5 2.43 -9.77 17.70
CA ASP A 5 3.72 -9.31 17.17
C ASP A 5 3.55 -8.69 15.78
N TYR A 6 2.80 -9.34 14.88
CA TYR A 6 2.48 -8.77 13.56
C TYR A 6 1.65 -7.49 13.67
N PHE A 7 0.68 -7.45 14.58
CA PHE A 7 -0.14 -6.26 14.82
C PHE A 7 0.72 -5.09 15.28
N SER A 8 1.63 -5.29 16.25
CA SER A 8 2.57 -4.26 16.68
C SER A 8 3.52 -3.82 15.56
N ASN A 9 3.93 -4.75 14.68
CA ASN A 9 4.84 -4.46 13.57
C ASN A 9 4.24 -3.47 12.56
N VAL A 10 2.91 -3.48 12.35
CA VAL A 10 2.23 -2.54 11.43
C VAL A 10 2.37 -1.09 11.89
N PHE A 11 2.46 -0.83 13.19
CA PHE A 11 2.60 0.53 13.75
C PHE A 11 4.04 1.05 13.75
N THR A 12 4.98 0.34 13.13
CA THR A 12 6.35 0.86 12.97
C THR A 12 6.38 2.07 12.05
N VAL A 13 7.35 2.97 12.29
CA VAL A 13 7.53 4.20 11.50
C VAL A 13 7.69 3.89 10.02
N TYR A 14 8.35 2.79 9.67
CA TYR A 14 8.55 2.36 8.29
C TYR A 14 7.22 2.02 7.58
N HIS A 15 6.36 1.21 8.22
CA HIS A 15 5.07 0.85 7.65
C HIS A 15 4.09 2.02 7.58
N LEU A 16 4.11 2.91 8.58
CA LEU A 16 3.33 4.14 8.56
C LEU A 16 3.79 5.09 7.44
N ALA A 17 5.10 5.23 7.23
CA ALA A 17 5.64 6.02 6.12
C ALA A 17 5.26 5.43 4.76
N LEU A 18 5.32 4.10 4.62
CA LEU A 18 4.83 3.40 3.43
C LEU A 18 3.34 3.61 3.20
N LEU A 19 2.53 3.54 4.26
CA LEU A 19 1.10 3.78 4.19
C LEU A 19 0.81 5.21 3.69
N ILE A 20 1.42 6.22 4.32
CA ILE A 20 1.27 7.62 3.92
C ILE A 20 1.73 7.81 2.47
N GLY A 21 2.91 7.29 2.11
CA GLY A 21 3.45 7.38 0.74
C GLY A 21 2.56 6.70 -0.29
N GLY A 22 2.04 5.50 0.02
CA GLY A 22 1.09 4.77 -0.80
C GLY A 22 -0.24 5.51 -0.95
N THR A 23 -0.72 6.16 0.11
CA THR A 23 -1.92 7.01 0.04
C THR A 23 -1.70 8.21 -0.87
N PHE A 24 -0.58 8.92 -0.76
CA PHE A 24 -0.28 10.04 -1.66
C PHE A 24 -0.18 9.58 -3.12
N ALA A 25 0.50 8.47 -3.38
CA ALA A 25 0.59 7.89 -4.73
C ALA A 25 -0.79 7.48 -5.24
N GLY A 26 -1.63 6.86 -4.41
CA GLY A 26 -2.99 6.47 -4.75
C GLY A 26 -3.88 7.67 -5.08
N ILE A 27 -3.81 8.77 -4.32
CA ILE A 27 -4.55 10.00 -4.62
C ILE A 27 -4.14 10.57 -5.99
N ILE A 28 -2.84 10.61 -6.29
CA ILE A 28 -2.34 11.11 -7.57
C ILE A 28 -2.84 10.21 -8.72
N LEU A 29 -2.76 8.89 -8.56
CA LEU A 29 -3.22 7.95 -9.57
C LEU A 29 -4.75 7.95 -9.73
N GLY A 30 -5.51 8.18 -8.66
CA GLY A 30 -6.97 8.29 -8.70
C GLY A 30 -7.46 9.59 -9.33
N ALA A 31 -6.69 10.66 -9.20
CA ALA A 31 -6.97 11.93 -9.88
C ALA A 31 -6.74 11.86 -11.40
N LEU A 32 -6.00 10.86 -11.90
CA LEU A 32 -5.73 10.68 -13.32
C LEU A 32 -6.91 10.00 -14.02
N PRO A 33 -7.46 10.58 -15.12
CA PRO A 33 -8.58 9.99 -15.83
C PRO A 33 -8.16 8.68 -16.51
N GLY A 34 -8.91 7.61 -16.26
CA GLY A 34 -8.69 6.30 -16.88
C GLY A 34 -7.86 5.31 -16.07
N LEU A 35 -7.37 5.68 -14.89
CA LEU A 35 -6.73 4.74 -13.95
C LEU A 35 -7.73 4.34 -12.86
N SER A 36 -8.23 3.10 -12.95
CA SER A 36 -9.05 2.51 -11.89
C SER A 36 -8.19 2.07 -10.70
N PRO A 37 -8.77 1.95 -9.48
CA PRO A 37 -8.08 1.37 -8.33
C PRO A 37 -7.42 0.01 -8.62
N THR A 38 -8.08 -0.82 -9.42
CA THR A 38 -7.55 -2.13 -9.83
C THR A 38 -6.33 -2.04 -10.74
N MET A 39 -6.27 -1.05 -11.64
CA MET A 39 -5.11 -0.82 -12.50
C MET A 39 -3.93 -0.26 -11.69
N SER A 40 -4.16 0.69 -10.80
CA SER A 40 -3.12 1.26 -9.93
C SER A 40 -2.47 0.20 -9.04
N VAL A 41 -3.26 -0.73 -8.49
CA VAL A 41 -2.74 -1.88 -7.73
C VAL A 41 -1.91 -2.79 -8.64
N ALA A 42 -2.40 -3.13 -9.84
CA ALA A 42 -1.67 -4.00 -10.77
C ALA A 42 -0.29 -3.45 -11.16
N LEU A 43 -0.15 -2.13 -11.29
CA LEU A 43 1.12 -1.46 -11.55
C LEU A 43 2.13 -1.61 -10.41
N LEU A 44 1.66 -1.73 -9.16
CA LEU A 44 2.53 -1.88 -7.99
C LEU A 44 2.88 -3.33 -7.65
N ILE A 45 2.10 -4.32 -8.10
CA ILE A 45 2.39 -5.74 -7.88
C ILE A 45 3.87 -6.11 -8.11
N PRO A 46 4.50 -5.80 -9.25
CA PRO A 46 5.90 -6.16 -9.51
C PRO A 46 6.88 -5.54 -8.50
N PHE A 47 6.58 -4.35 -7.98
CA PHE A 47 7.39 -3.73 -6.94
C PHE A 47 7.18 -4.42 -5.58
N THR A 48 5.95 -4.80 -5.27
CA THR A 48 5.63 -5.46 -4.00
C THR A 48 6.16 -6.89 -3.87
N PHE A 49 6.46 -7.58 -4.97
CA PHE A 49 7.10 -8.90 -4.91
C PHE A 49 8.53 -8.87 -4.35
N HIS A 50 9.19 -7.72 -4.38
CA HIS A 50 10.53 -7.55 -3.80
C HIS A 50 10.46 -7.13 -2.32
N MET A 51 9.27 -6.85 -1.79
CA MET A 51 9.05 -6.38 -0.44
C MET A 51 8.69 -7.54 0.50
N LYS A 52 8.85 -7.32 1.81
CA LYS A 52 8.28 -8.24 2.78
C LYS A 52 6.74 -8.24 2.68
N PRO A 53 6.08 -9.37 2.97
CA PRO A 53 4.64 -9.51 2.84
C PRO A 53 3.85 -8.40 3.55
N GLU A 54 4.26 -8.03 4.76
CA GLU A 54 3.64 -6.97 5.55
C GLU A 54 3.68 -5.61 4.83
N SER A 55 4.84 -5.20 4.33
CA SER A 55 5.03 -3.93 3.64
C SER A 55 4.28 -3.88 2.32
N GLY A 56 4.30 -4.99 1.57
CA GLY A 56 3.62 -5.11 0.29
C GLY A 56 2.10 -4.99 0.45
N LEU A 57 1.52 -5.72 1.40
CA LEU A 57 0.08 -5.66 1.69
C LEU A 57 -0.36 -4.27 2.15
N ILE A 58 0.43 -3.60 2.99
CA ILE A 58 0.14 -2.22 3.44
C ILE A 58 0.15 -1.26 2.25
N LEU A 59 1.14 -1.34 1.36
CA LEU A 59 1.25 -0.46 0.20
C LEU A 59 0.10 -0.70 -0.80
N LEU A 60 -0.21 -1.95 -1.12
CA LEU A 60 -1.31 -2.29 -2.05
C LEU A 60 -2.66 -1.88 -1.47
N GLY A 61 -2.89 -2.12 -0.17
CA GLY A 61 -4.11 -1.71 0.52
C GLY A 61 -4.28 -0.19 0.54
N ALA A 62 -3.23 0.54 0.94
CA ALA A 62 -3.24 2.00 0.96
C ALA A 62 -3.54 2.60 -0.42
N MET A 63 -2.91 2.07 -1.48
CA MET A 63 -3.14 2.49 -2.85
C MET A 63 -4.56 2.21 -3.33
N TYR A 64 -5.06 1.00 -3.11
CA TYR A 64 -6.42 0.63 -3.52
C TYR A 64 -7.46 1.57 -2.89
N THR A 65 -7.33 1.84 -1.59
CA THR A 65 -8.27 2.70 -0.85
C THR A 65 -8.13 4.18 -1.19
N ALA A 66 -6.93 4.65 -1.52
CA ALA A 66 -6.69 6.07 -1.82
C ALA A 66 -6.99 6.46 -3.28
N THR A 67 -7.12 5.49 -4.18
CA THR A 67 -7.42 5.73 -5.61
C THR A 67 -8.92 5.95 -5.86
N VAL A 68 -9.79 5.61 -4.90
CA VAL A 68 -11.26 5.77 -4.97
C VAL A 68 -11.70 7.11 -4.40
#